data_AF-A0A514JQJ3-F1
#
_entry.id   AF-A0A514JQJ3-F1
#
_cell.length_a   1.000
_cell.length_b   1.000
_cell.length_c   1.000
_cell.angle_alpha   90.00
_cell.angle_beta   90.00
_cell.angle_gamma   90.00
#
_symmetry.space_group_name_H-M   'P 1'
#
loop_
_entity.id
_entity.type
_entity.pdbx_description
1 polymer ?
#
loop_
_entity_poly.entity_id
_entity_poly.type
_entity_poly.pdbx_seq_one_letter_code
_entity_poly.pdbx_strand_id
1 'polypeptide(L)'
;MSRVQVKACGRIANDRLYMSAEWRTTSGSALVDVYIWLEDATGSEVVYPGTSMRHGMPSYNMAAWPTPQTKEQWKEYPVGEPLQHGELYQVSVSVMEKGGAKPNINNPAVKGHQLGIVYT
;
A
#
# COMPACT_ATOMS: atom_id res chain seq x y z
N MET A 1 -13.78 2.39 15.76
CA MET A 1 -12.82 1.48 15.09
C MET A 1 -13.12 1.48 13.61
N SER A 2 -12.10 1.50 12.74
CA SER A 2 -12.31 1.36 11.30
C SER A 2 -12.96 0.00 11.00
N ARG A 3 -13.97 -0.02 10.13
CA ARG A 3 -14.63 -1.25 9.65
C ARG A 3 -13.73 -2.05 8.70
N VAL A 4 -12.65 -1.44 8.21
CA VAL A 4 -11.68 -2.06 7.31
C VAL A 4 -10.41 -2.39 8.08
N GLN A 5 -9.99 -3.66 7.98
CA GLN A 5 -8.68 -4.13 8.40
C GLN A 5 -7.73 -4.07 7.21
N VAL A 6 -6.50 -3.63 7.46
CA VAL A 6 -5.48 -3.40 6.44
C VAL A 6 -4.16 -3.98 6.92
N LYS A 7 -3.42 -4.57 5.99
CA LYS A 7 -2.04 -5.02 6.21
C LYS A 7 -1.16 -4.54 5.06
N ALA A 8 -0.02 -3.95 5.42
CA ALA A 8 1.07 -3.70 4.49
C ALA A 8 1.99 -4.93 4.47
N CYS A 9 2.39 -5.33 3.26
CA CYS A 9 3.27 -6.46 2.99
C CYS A 9 4.30 -6.02 1.95
N GLY A 10 5.41 -6.74 1.86
CA GLY A 10 6.26 -6.62 0.69
C GLY A 10 7.21 -7.79 0.56
N ARG A 11 7.76 -7.92 -0.64
CA ARG A 11 8.52 -9.07 -1.08
C ARG A 11 9.65 -8.61 -1.97
N ILE A 12 10.83 -9.19 -1.80
CA ILE A 12 11.95 -8.96 -2.71
C ILE A 12 12.14 -10.24 -3.52
N ALA A 13 12.19 -10.10 -4.85
CA ALA A 13 12.50 -11.22 -5.73
C ALA A 13 13.13 -10.71 -7.02
N ASN A 14 14.17 -11.41 -7.49
CA ASN A 14 14.89 -11.06 -8.71
C ASN A 14 15.35 -9.60 -8.72
N ASP A 15 15.92 -9.14 -7.59
CA ASP A 15 16.41 -7.76 -7.43
C ASP A 15 15.33 -6.70 -7.71
N ARG A 16 14.11 -6.97 -7.22
CA ARG A 16 12.98 -6.04 -7.27
C ARG A 16 12.19 -6.11 -5.99
N LEU A 17 11.85 -4.94 -5.46
CA LEU A 17 10.88 -4.82 -4.36
C LEU A 17 9.47 -4.83 -4.93
N TYR A 18 8.58 -5.56 -4.26
CA TYR A 18 7.16 -5.61 -4.54
C TYR A 18 6.41 -5.11 -3.30
N MET A 19 5.65 -4.03 -3.46
CA MET A 19 4.76 -3.51 -2.42
C MET A 19 3.43 -4.25 -2.48
N SER A 20 2.93 -4.69 -1.33
CA SER A 20 1.67 -5.41 -1.26
C SER A 20 0.73 -4.80 -0.22
N ALA A 21 -0.56 -4.81 -0.52
CA ALA A 21 -1.62 -4.52 0.43
C ALA A 21 -2.58 -5.69 0.51
N GLU A 22 -3.07 -5.96 1.71
CA GLU A 22 -4.21 -6.84 1.95
C GLU A 22 -5.26 -6.07 2.76
N TRP A 23 -6.54 -6.23 2.44
CA TRP A 23 -7.64 -5.57 3.14
C TRP A 23 -8.84 -6.48 3.29
N ARG A 24 -9.63 -6.27 4.34
CA ARG A 24 -10.89 -6.98 4.61
C ARG A 24 -11.83 -6.08 5.40
N THR A 25 -13.14 -6.29 5.32
CA THR A 25 -14.08 -5.68 6.28
C THR A 25 -14.24 -6.56 7.52
N THR A 26 -14.54 -5.98 8.68
CA THR A 26 -14.87 -6.77 9.89
C THR A 26 -16.32 -7.25 9.88
N SER A 27 -17.21 -6.57 9.15
CA SER A 27 -18.63 -6.92 9.02
C SER A 27 -19.21 -6.37 7.72
N GLY A 28 -20.15 -7.09 7.10
CA GLY A 28 -20.78 -6.75 5.81
C GLY A 28 -19.77 -6.53 4.67
N SER A 29 -20.25 -6.14 3.48
CA SER A 29 -19.37 -5.80 2.35
C SER A 29 -19.23 -4.29 2.15
N ALA A 30 -18.18 -3.87 1.46
CA ALA A 30 -17.95 -2.50 1.04
C ALA A 30 -17.19 -2.45 -0.29
N LEU A 31 -17.23 -1.28 -0.94
CA LEU A 31 -16.23 -0.91 -1.94
C LEU A 31 -15.21 0.01 -1.26
N VAL A 32 -13.94 -0.21 -1.56
CA VAL A 32 -12.82 0.53 -1.00
C VAL A 32 -11.87 1.01 -2.09
N ASP A 33 -11.17 2.09 -1.80
CA ASP A 33 -10.06 2.61 -2.57
C ASP A 33 -8.77 2.31 -1.79
N VAL A 34 -7.83 1.62 -2.43
CA VAL A 34 -6.57 1.13 -1.83
C VAL A 34 -5.43 1.96 -2.36
N TYR A 35 -4.61 2.54 -1.47
CA TYR A 35 -3.47 3.37 -1.81
C TYR A 35 -2.20 2.72 -1.28
N ILE A 36 -1.20 2.49 -2.14
CA ILE A 36 0.07 1.85 -1.79
C ILE A 36 1.24 2.73 -2.24
N TRP A 37 2.18 3.05 -1.37
CA TRP A 37 3.37 3.85 -1.69
C TRP A 37 4.59 3.38 -0.90
N LEU A 38 5.78 3.77 -1.37
CA LEU A 38 7.06 3.46 -0.75
C LEU A 38 7.67 4.73 -0.16
N GLU A 39 8.07 4.69 1.11
CA GLU A 39 8.85 5.75 1.75
C GLU A 39 10.26 5.25 2.06
N ASP A 40 11.23 6.16 2.12
CA ASP A 40 12.54 5.85 2.69
C ASP A 40 12.45 5.61 4.21
N ALA A 41 13.50 5.04 4.79
CA ALA A 41 13.58 4.75 6.23
C ALA A 41 13.39 5.99 7.12
N THR A 42 13.78 7.16 6.62
CA THR A 42 13.71 8.41 7.37
C THR A 42 12.32 9.03 7.31
N GLY A 43 11.44 8.50 6.43
CA GLY A 43 10.14 9.05 6.15
C GLY A 43 10.21 10.46 5.56
N SER A 44 11.35 10.85 4.97
CA SER A 44 11.59 12.18 4.41
C SER A 44 11.15 12.27 2.95
N GLU A 45 11.25 11.16 2.21
CA GLU A 45 10.88 11.08 0.81
C GLU A 45 10.00 9.86 0.50
N VAL A 46 9.10 10.05 -0.46
CA VAL A 46 8.34 8.97 -1.09
C VAL A 46 9.15 8.49 -2.30
N VAL A 47 9.81 7.34 -2.15
CA VAL A 47 10.88 6.82 -3.03
C VAL A 47 10.38 6.38 -4.40
N TYR A 48 9.09 6.01 -4.53
CA TYR A 48 8.51 5.66 -5.82
C TYR A 48 7.47 6.70 -6.29
N PRO A 49 7.84 7.58 -7.25
CA PRO A 49 6.91 8.50 -7.89
C PRO A 49 6.77 8.30 -9.42
N GLY A 50 5.81 7.50 -9.89
CA GLY A 50 5.25 7.59 -11.26
C GLY A 50 5.36 6.32 -12.13
N THR A 51 4.46 6.06 -13.08
CA THR A 51 4.45 6.69 -14.42
C THR A 51 3.06 7.02 -15.00
N SER A 52 1.98 6.92 -14.21
CA SER A 52 0.67 7.51 -14.57
C SER A 52 -0.09 8.19 -13.41
N MET A 53 0.32 8.01 -12.16
CA MET A 53 -0.13 8.75 -10.98
C MET A 53 1.06 8.86 -10.01
N ARG A 54 1.49 10.09 -9.72
CA ARG A 54 2.86 10.39 -9.27
C ARG A 54 3.26 9.95 -7.84
N HIS A 55 2.41 9.27 -7.08
CA HIS A 55 2.59 9.24 -5.62
C HIS A 55 2.20 7.93 -4.92
N GLY A 56 2.21 6.85 -5.68
CA GLY A 56 1.74 5.55 -5.24
C GLY A 56 0.66 5.01 -6.18
N MET A 57 0.21 3.80 -5.89
CA MET A 57 -0.70 3.06 -6.75
C MET A 57 -2.09 2.98 -6.12
N PRO A 58 -3.03 3.85 -6.54
CA PRO A 58 -4.41 3.73 -6.14
C PRO A 58 -5.13 2.62 -6.93
N SER A 59 -5.86 1.77 -6.24
CA SER A 59 -6.86 0.86 -6.82
C SER A 59 -8.24 1.26 -6.33
N TYR A 60 -9.09 1.71 -7.25
CA TYR A 60 -10.42 2.22 -6.92
C TYR A 60 -11.50 1.15 -7.01
N ASN A 61 -12.55 1.30 -6.21
CA ASN A 61 -13.72 0.40 -6.22
C ASN A 61 -13.37 -1.09 -6.01
N MET A 62 -12.35 -1.37 -5.23
CA MET A 62 -12.00 -2.72 -4.83
C MET A 62 -13.04 -3.24 -3.85
N ALA A 63 -13.46 -4.48 -4.01
CA ALA A 63 -14.42 -5.06 -3.08
C ALA A 63 -13.72 -5.51 -1.79
N ALA A 64 -14.42 -5.34 -0.68
CA ALA A 64 -13.98 -5.77 0.64
C ALA A 64 -15.10 -6.56 1.34
N TRP A 65 -14.73 -7.70 1.92
CA TRP A 65 -15.60 -8.66 2.60
C TRP A 65 -14.94 -9.18 3.88
N PRO A 66 -15.74 -9.67 4.85
CA PRO A 66 -15.22 -10.36 6.01
C PRO A 66 -14.64 -11.71 5.65
N THR A 67 -13.87 -12.27 6.60
CA THR A 67 -13.39 -13.64 6.53
C THR A 67 -14.50 -14.58 7.00
N PRO A 68 -14.72 -15.75 6.37
CA PRO A 68 -14.01 -16.30 5.21
C PRO A 68 -14.47 -15.72 3.87
N GLN A 69 -13.54 -15.63 2.91
CA GLN A 69 -13.80 -15.23 1.52
C GLN A 69 -12.80 -15.92 0.59
N THR A 70 -13.25 -16.35 -0.59
CA THR A 70 -12.41 -16.98 -1.62
C THR A 70 -11.89 -16.00 -2.67
N LYS A 71 -12.53 -14.84 -2.81
CA LYS A 71 -12.06 -13.77 -3.69
C LYS A 71 -10.83 -13.08 -3.12
N GLU A 72 -9.91 -12.70 -4.00
CA GLU A 72 -8.73 -11.92 -3.64
C GLU A 72 -9.11 -10.56 -3.08
N GLN A 73 -8.50 -10.21 -1.95
CA GLN A 73 -8.60 -8.88 -1.32
C GLN A 73 -7.20 -8.34 -1.04
N TRP A 74 -6.31 -8.56 -1.99
CA TRP A 74 -4.92 -8.11 -1.95
C TRP A 74 -4.49 -7.60 -3.33
N LYS A 75 -3.45 -6.76 -3.34
CA LYS A 75 -2.77 -6.27 -4.54
C LYS A 75 -1.27 -6.24 -4.27
N GLU A 76 -0.50 -6.50 -5.31
CA GLU A 76 0.95 -6.35 -5.32
C GLU A 76 1.38 -5.48 -6.50
N TYR A 77 2.38 -4.63 -6.29
CA TYR A 77 2.95 -3.76 -7.29
C TYR A 77 4.48 -3.81 -7.25
N PRO A 78 5.13 -4.10 -8.38
CA PRO A 78 6.59 -3.99 -8.46
C PRO A 78 7.01 -2.52 -8.37
N VAL A 79 8.08 -2.27 -7.63
CA VAL A 79 8.79 -1.00 -7.65
C VAL A 79 9.63 -0.97 -8.91
N GLY A 80 9.31 -0.03 -9.81
CA GLY A 80 9.98 0.13 -11.11
C GLY A 80 11.21 1.04 -11.09
N GLU A 81 11.51 1.65 -9.94
CA GLU A 81 12.67 2.52 -9.76
C GLU A 81 13.84 1.76 -9.13
N PRO A 82 15.10 2.14 -9.44
CA PRO A 82 16.27 1.61 -8.76
C PRO A 82 16.22 1.91 -7.25
N LEU A 83 16.45 0.89 -6.44
CA LEU A 83 16.56 1.02 -4.98
C LEU A 83 18.00 0.77 -4.53
N GLN A 84 18.36 1.32 -3.38
CA GLN A 84 19.69 1.17 -2.80
C GLN A 84 19.73 -0.10 -1.93
N HIS A 85 20.69 -1.00 -2.21
CA HIS A 85 20.88 -2.19 -1.39
C HIS A 85 21.36 -1.82 0.02
N GLY A 86 20.84 -2.53 1.02
CA GLY A 86 21.07 -2.27 2.44
C GLY A 86 20.14 -1.22 3.04
N GLU A 87 19.40 -0.45 2.22
CA GLU A 87 18.48 0.56 2.71
C GLU A 87 17.16 -0.02 3.20
N LEU A 88 16.64 0.57 4.27
CA LEU A 88 15.31 0.27 4.78
C LEU A 88 14.28 1.14 4.02
N TYR A 89 13.22 0.49 3.54
CA TYR A 89 12.07 1.17 2.95
C TYR A 89 10.81 0.80 3.70
N GLN A 90 9.85 1.73 3.76
CA GLN A 90 8.55 1.53 4.36
C GLN A 90 7.50 1.35 3.28
N VAL A 91 6.98 0.12 3.14
CA VAL A 91 5.77 -0.10 2.34
C VAL A 91 4.58 0.42 3.13
N SER A 92 3.92 1.45 2.59
CA SER A 92 2.83 2.15 3.25
C SER A 92 1.51 1.91 2.51
N VAL A 93 0.45 1.64 3.27
CA VAL A 93 -0.87 1.29 2.74
C VAL A 93 -1.98 2.04 3.48
N SER A 94 -2.88 2.66 2.73
CA SER A 94 -4.13 3.21 3.25
C SER A 94 -5.31 2.67 2.46
N VAL A 95 -6.38 2.31 3.15
CA VAL A 95 -7.61 1.81 2.52
C VAL A 95 -8.78 2.64 3.03
N MET A 96 -9.47 3.28 2.09
CA MET A 96 -10.60 4.16 2.38
C MET A 96 -11.86 3.53 1.81
N GLU A 97 -12.98 3.56 2.54
CA GLU A 97 -14.26 3.22 1.90
C GLU A 97 -14.54 4.20 0.75
N LYS A 98 -15.22 3.71 -0.30
CA LYS A 98 -15.52 4.49 -1.51
C LYS A 98 -16.21 5.82 -1.15
N GLY A 99 -15.66 6.91 -1.66
CA GLY A 99 -16.16 8.27 -1.39
C GLY A 99 -15.63 8.89 -0.10
N GLY A 100 -14.81 8.17 0.67
CA GLY A 100 -14.10 8.71 1.81
C GLY A 100 -12.98 9.69 1.44
N ALA A 101 -12.42 10.35 2.45
CA ALA A 101 -11.29 11.26 2.28
C ALA A 101 -10.07 10.51 1.73
N LYS A 102 -9.46 11.03 0.66
CA LYS A 102 -8.30 10.40 0.03
C LYS A 102 -7.02 10.86 0.73
N PRO A 103 -6.09 9.96 1.10
CA PRO A 103 -4.80 10.36 1.64
C PRO A 103 -3.98 11.10 0.58
N ASN A 104 -3.27 12.15 1.00
CA ASN A 104 -2.27 12.79 0.14
C ASN A 104 -0.96 12.01 0.21
N ILE A 105 -0.88 10.89 -0.51
CA ILE A 105 0.27 9.98 -0.56
C ILE A 105 1.54 10.60 -1.17
N ASN A 106 1.45 11.85 -1.60
CA ASN A 106 2.55 12.69 -2.07
C ASN A 106 3.30 13.34 -0.91
N ASN A 107 2.65 13.44 0.24
CA ASN A 107 3.19 14.10 1.41
C ASN A 107 3.88 13.04 2.29
N PRO A 108 5.19 13.11 2.47
CA PRO A 108 5.92 12.15 3.32
C PRO A 108 5.47 12.17 4.78
N ALA A 109 4.77 13.22 5.23
CA ALA A 109 4.16 13.25 6.56
C ALA A 109 2.87 12.41 6.69
N VAL A 110 2.24 12.00 5.58
CA VAL A 110 1.06 11.15 5.60
C VAL A 110 1.49 9.70 5.78
N LYS A 111 1.11 9.09 6.90
CA LYS A 111 1.43 7.69 7.21
C LYS A 111 0.21 6.79 7.04
N GLY A 112 0.42 5.63 6.43
CA GLY A 112 -0.55 4.53 6.36
C GLY A 112 -0.25 3.44 7.37
N HIS A 113 -0.82 2.26 7.16
CA HIS A 113 -0.27 1.03 7.71
C HIS A 113 1.08 0.76 7.07
N GLN A 114 2.12 0.49 7.87
CA GLN A 114 3.48 0.39 7.37
C GLN A 114 4.12 -0.96 7.67
N LEU A 115 4.98 -1.39 6.77
CA LEU A 115 5.91 -2.49 6.95
C LEU A 115 7.30 -2.07 6.46
N GLY A 116 8.27 -2.13 7.36
CA GLY A 116 9.68 -1.92 7.03
C GLY A 116 10.29 -3.13 6.34
N ILE A 117 11.00 -2.91 5.24
CA ILE A 117 11.70 -3.92 4.46
C ILE A 117 13.09 -3.40 4.11
N VAL A 118 14.14 -4.16 4.46
CA VAL A 118 15.50 -3.89 4.01
C VAL A 118 15.66 -4.43 2.59
N TYR A 119 16.07 -3.59 1.65
CA TYR A 119 16.31 -3.98 0.27
C TYR A 119 17.65 -4.71 0.15
N THR A 120 17.63 -6.01 -0.12
CA THR A 120 18.82 -6.89 -0.15
C THR A 120 19.11 -7.42 -1.53
#